data_AF-A0A417CF07-F1
#
_entry.id   AF-A0A417CF07-F1
#
_cell.length_a   1.000
_cell.length_b   1.000
_cell.length_c   1.000
_cell.angle_alpha   90.00
_cell.angle_beta   90.00
_cell.angle_gamma   90.00
#
_symmetry.space_group_name_H-M   'P 1'
#
loop_
_entity.id
_entity.type
_entity.pdbx_description
1 polymer ?
#
loop_
_entity_poly.entity_id
_entity_poly.type
_entity_poly.pdbx_seq_one_letter_code
_entity_poly.pdbx_strand_id
1 'polypeptide(L)'
;MNEVFEMVAEVLEELRSEAGEREYSVCTKEAKNAAKELKKANQEYEKLLAEISGEQRELLEKYMDIVDHAHFQEEQRAYYQGMIDTIQIFEGLGILKKRNKVKELLMHTEK
;
A
#
# COMPACT_ATOMS: atom_id res chain seq x y z
N MET A 1 0.84 7.07 -17.05
CA MET A 1 0.94 5.60 -17.20
C MET A 1 0.08 5.26 -18.44
N ASN A 2 -0.19 4.02 -18.85
CA ASN A 2 -1.23 3.80 -19.90
C ASN A 2 -2.61 3.89 -19.23
N GLU A 3 -3.64 4.45 -19.89
CA GLU A 3 -5.02 4.53 -19.38
C GLU A 3 -5.56 3.20 -18.83
N VAL A 4 -5.21 2.08 -19.46
CA VAL A 4 -5.58 0.73 -18.98
C VAL A 4 -4.94 0.41 -17.63
N PHE A 5 -3.70 0.84 -17.41
CA PHE A 5 -3.03 0.64 -16.13
C PHE A 5 -3.58 1.55 -15.04
N GLU A 6 -3.97 2.79 -15.37
CA GLU A 6 -4.58 3.71 -14.42
C GLU A 6 -5.96 3.19 -13.98
N MET A 7 -6.79 2.73 -14.92
CA MET A 7 -8.08 2.10 -14.62
C MET A 7 -7.93 0.80 -13.80
N VAL A 8 -6.92 -0.03 -14.10
CA VAL A 8 -6.65 -1.23 -13.29
C VAL A 8 -6.15 -0.86 -11.90
N ALA A 9 -5.31 0.16 -11.77
CA ALA A 9 -4.82 0.62 -10.48
C ALA A 9 -5.96 1.17 -9.60
N GLU A 10 -6.88 1.96 -10.17
CA GLU A 10 -8.08 2.45 -9.48
C GLU A 10 -8.93 1.30 -8.95
N VAL A 11 -9.24 0.29 -9.78
CA VAL A 11 -10.01 -0.88 -9.34
C VAL A 11 -9.29 -1.67 -8.24
N LEU A 12 -7.97 -1.82 -8.33
CA LEU A 12 -7.21 -2.54 -7.30
C LEU A 12 -7.10 -1.73 -5.99
N GLU A 13 -7.06 -0.41 -6.07
CA GLU A 13 -7.13 0.50 -4.93
C GLU A 13 -8.48 0.39 -4.20
N GLU A 14 -9.58 0.38 -4.96
CA GLU A 14 -10.92 0.15 -4.41
C GLU A 14 -10.99 -1.20 -3.70
N LEU A 15 -10.56 -2.28 -4.37
CA LEU A 15 -10.55 -3.62 -3.79
C LEU A 15 -9.75 -3.68 -2.49
N ARG A 16 -8.59 -3.01 -2.41
CA ARG A 16 -7.80 -2.89 -1.17
C ARG A 16 -8.56 -2.16 -0.08
N SER A 17 -9.16 -1.03 -0.42
CA SER A 17 -9.81 -0.10 0.51
C SER A 17 -11.13 -0.64 1.07
N GLU A 18 -11.75 -1.62 0.39
CA GLU A 18 -12.92 -2.39 0.86
C GLU A 18 -12.63 -3.36 2.02
N ALA A 19 -11.59 -3.10 2.82
CA ALA A 19 -11.17 -3.95 3.93
C ALA A 19 -12.27 -4.23 4.99
N GLY A 20 -13.36 -3.46 5.00
CA GLY A 20 -14.49 -3.64 5.91
C GLY A 20 -15.36 -4.88 5.65
N GLU A 21 -15.38 -5.43 4.43
CA GLU A 21 -16.24 -6.57 4.05
C GLU A 21 -15.49 -7.85 3.69
N ARG A 22 -14.15 -7.86 3.82
CA ARG A 22 -13.34 -9.05 3.47
C ARG A 22 -13.50 -10.17 4.50
N GLU A 23 -13.90 -11.35 4.04
CA GLU A 23 -14.02 -12.56 4.87
C GLU A 23 -12.68 -12.99 5.49
N TYR A 24 -11.56 -12.75 4.79
CA TYR A 24 -10.22 -13.12 5.23
C TYR A 24 -9.25 -11.95 5.09
N SER A 25 -8.54 -11.63 6.18
CA SER A 25 -7.44 -10.65 6.18
C SER A 25 -6.25 -11.18 6.98
N VAL A 26 -5.05 -10.89 6.49
CA VAL A 26 -3.81 -11.22 7.19
C VAL A 26 -3.52 -10.11 8.20
N CYS A 27 -3.65 -10.43 9.49
CA CYS A 27 -3.34 -9.50 10.56
C CYS A 27 -2.40 -10.15 11.57
N THR A 28 -1.10 -9.98 11.35
CA THR A 28 -0.05 -10.55 12.19
C THR A 28 -0.05 -9.93 13.58
N LYS A 29 0.55 -10.60 14.56
CA LYS A 29 0.68 -10.07 15.91
C LYS A 29 1.54 -8.80 15.91
N GLU A 30 2.57 -8.80 15.07
CA GLU A 30 3.51 -7.70 14.85
C GLU A 30 2.76 -6.48 14.30
N ALA A 31 1.94 -6.65 13.26
CA ALA A 31 1.14 -5.56 12.68
C ALA A 31 0.15 -4.98 13.71
N LYS A 32 -0.52 -5.83 14.49
CA LYS A 32 -1.42 -5.38 15.57
C LYS A 32 -0.68 -4.60 16.65
N ASN A 33 0.55 -4.98 16.99
CA ASN A 33 1.35 -4.29 17.99
C ASN A 33 1.85 -2.94 17.46
N ALA A 34 2.40 -2.91 16.24
CA ALA A 34 2.83 -1.67 15.59
C ALA A 34 1.66 -0.66 15.47
N ALA A 35 0.47 -1.10 15.09
CA ALA A 35 -0.71 -0.25 15.02
C ALA A 35 -1.11 0.34 16.39
N LYS A 36 -0.93 -0.42 17.48
CA LYS A 36 -1.19 0.08 18.85
C LYS A 36 -0.16 1.11 19.28
N GLU A 37 1.12 0.90 18.95
CA GLU A 37 2.19 1.85 19.25
C GLU A 37 2.01 3.14 18.46
N LEU A 38 1.71 3.05 17.16
CA LEU A 38 1.40 4.19 16.31
C LEU A 38 0.20 4.98 16.86
N LYS A 39 -0.88 4.30 17.27
CA LYS A 39 -2.05 4.98 17.87
C LYS A 39 -1.68 5.78 19.12
N LYS A 40 -0.77 5.28 19.96
CA LYS A 40 -0.30 6.01 21.16
C LYS A 40 0.58 7.21 20.77
N ALA A 41 1.53 7.00 19.86
CA ALA A 41 2.41 8.07 19.38
C ALA A 41 1.62 9.21 18.75
N ASN A 42 0.60 8.89 17.92
CA ASN A 42 -0.26 9.90 17.30
C ASN A 42 -1.03 10.72 18.35
N GLN A 43 -1.47 10.12 19.46
CA GLN A 43 -2.15 10.89 20.51
C GLN A 43 -1.25 11.93 21.19
N GLU A 44 0.03 11.63 21.37
CA GLU A 44 1.01 12.58 21.92
C GLU A 44 1.38 13.64 20.88
N TYR A 45 1.54 13.21 19.63
CA TYR A 45 1.82 14.06 18.50
C TYR A 45 0.72 15.13 18.26
N GLU A 46 -0.55 14.75 18.26
CA GLU A 46 -1.69 15.67 18.10
C GLU A 46 -1.74 16.75 19.19
N LYS A 47 -1.40 16.38 20.43
CA LYS A 47 -1.33 17.35 21.54
C LYS A 47 -0.23 18.37 21.31
N LEU A 48 0.94 17.91 20.88
CA LEU A 48 2.07 18.77 20.56
C LEU A 48 1.75 19.71 19.40
N LEU A 49 1.12 19.21 18.33
CA LEU A 49 0.66 20.03 17.20
C LEU A 49 -0.25 21.18 17.61
N ALA A 50 -1.14 20.95 18.58
CA ALA A 50 -2.05 21.97 19.09
C ALA A 50 -1.34 23.12 19.85
N GLU A 51 -0.12 22.89 20.33
CA GLU A 51 0.66 23.83 21.14
C GLU A 51 1.72 24.60 20.34
N ILE A 52 2.04 24.15 19.11
CA ILE A 52 3.08 24.73 18.26
C ILE A 52 2.59 25.99 17.50
N SER A 53 3.52 26.93 17.26
CA SER A 53 3.28 28.16 16.50
C SER A 53 2.90 27.92 15.02
N GLY A 54 2.20 28.89 14.40
CA GLY A 54 1.61 28.73 13.07
C GLY A 54 2.57 28.29 11.95
N GLU A 55 3.73 28.94 11.80
CA GLU A 55 4.69 28.59 10.72
C GLU A 55 5.32 27.20 10.90
N GLN A 56 5.61 26.83 12.15
CA GLN A 56 6.16 25.51 12.46
C GLN A 56 5.12 24.40 12.28
N ARG A 57 3.87 24.71 12.62
CA ARG A 57 2.73 23.81 12.42
C ARG A 57 2.48 23.54 10.93
N GLU A 58 2.46 24.58 10.10
CA GLU A 58 2.25 24.44 8.65
C GLU A 58 3.35 23.58 8.00
N LEU A 59 4.61 23.76 8.40
CA LEU A 59 5.70 22.92 7.93
C LEU A 59 5.53 21.45 8.33
N LEU A 60 5.12 21.19 9.58
CA LEU A 60 4.91 19.84 10.10
C LEU A 60 3.71 19.14 9.44
N GLU A 61 2.58 19.83 9.31
CA GLU A 61 1.38 19.30 8.63
C GLU A 61 1.71 18.94 7.17
N LYS A 62 2.43 19.83 6.46
CA LYS A 62 2.88 19.53 5.09
C LYS A 62 3.81 18.31 5.02
N TYR A 63 4.72 18.16 5.98
CA TYR A 63 5.60 16.99 6.04
C TYR A 63 4.81 15.71 6.28
N MET A 64 3.83 15.74 7.19
CA MET A 64 2.95 14.60 7.44
C MET A 64 2.15 14.20 6.21
N ASP A 65 1.53 15.15 5.51
CA ASP A 65 0.76 14.86 4.30
C ASP A 65 1.62 14.12 3.26
N ILE A 66 2.88 14.53 3.12
CA ILE A 66 3.84 13.88 2.21
C ILE A 66 4.18 12.46 2.71
N VAL A 67 4.43 12.30 4.01
CA VAL A 67 4.75 11.00 4.62
C VAL A 67 3.58 10.03 4.51
N ASP A 68 2.37 10.46 4.83
CA ASP A 68 1.15 9.65 4.72
C ASP A 68 0.88 9.26 3.26
N HIS A 69 1.05 10.20 2.32
CA HIS A 69 0.93 9.88 0.90
C HIS A 69 1.98 8.87 0.44
N ALA A 70 3.24 9.03 0.86
CA ALA A 70 4.31 8.09 0.52
C ALA A 70 4.05 6.70 1.12
N HIS A 71 3.57 6.63 2.36
CA HIS A 71 3.17 5.38 3.00
C HIS A 71 2.05 4.70 2.24
N PHE A 72 1.01 5.44 1.82
CA PHE A 72 -0.08 4.91 1.01
C PHE A 72 0.41 4.36 -0.33
N GLN A 73 1.32 5.05 -1.02
CA GLN A 73 1.88 4.58 -2.29
C GLN A 73 2.74 3.32 -2.11
N GLU A 74 3.56 3.23 -1.06
CA GLU A 74 4.34 2.02 -0.78
C GLU A 74 3.43 0.84 -0.40
N GLU A 75 2.37 1.13 0.34
CA GLU A 75 1.31 0.20 0.62
C GLU A 75 0.72 -0.38 -0.68
N GLN A 76 0.32 0.47 -1.63
CA GLN A 76 -0.20 0.07 -2.94
C GLN A 76 0.79 -0.79 -3.72
N ARG A 77 2.07 -0.37 -3.75
CA ARG A 77 3.14 -1.14 -4.38
C ARG A 77 3.28 -2.54 -3.76
N ALA A 78 3.25 -2.67 -2.44
CA ALA A 78 3.33 -3.96 -1.76
C ALA A 78 2.14 -4.87 -2.08
N TYR A 79 0.93 -4.30 -2.23
CA TYR A 79 -0.25 -5.06 -2.63
C TYR A 79 -0.11 -5.64 -4.04
N TYR A 80 0.33 -4.82 -5.00
CA TYR A 80 0.60 -5.28 -6.38
C TYR A 80 1.71 -6.33 -6.40
N GLN A 81 2.78 -6.13 -5.64
CA GLN A 81 3.86 -7.12 -5.56
C GLN A 81 3.34 -8.47 -5.03
N GLY A 82 2.48 -8.48 -4.01
CA GLY A 82 1.87 -9.70 -3.50
C GLY A 82 1.04 -10.45 -4.55
N MET A 83 0.36 -9.74 -5.45
CA MET A 83 -0.34 -10.35 -6.59
C MET A 83 0.64 -10.96 -7.61
N ILE A 84 1.72 -10.25 -7.93
CA ILE A 84 2.78 -10.75 -8.83
C ILE A 84 3.44 -12.00 -8.23
N ASP A 85 3.79 -11.96 -6.96
CA ASP A 85 4.40 -13.10 -6.24
C ASP A 85 3.46 -14.31 -6.26
N THR A 86 2.15 -14.10 -6.08
CA THR A 86 1.15 -15.18 -6.16
C THR A 86 1.11 -15.82 -7.55
N ILE A 87 1.15 -15.01 -8.61
CA ILE A 87 1.20 -15.51 -10.00
C ILE A 87 2.49 -16.32 -10.23
N GLN A 88 3.63 -15.81 -9.77
CA GLN A 88 4.91 -16.50 -9.90
C GLN A 88 4.92 -17.84 -9.14
N ILE A 89 4.33 -17.90 -7.94
CA ILE A 89 4.16 -19.14 -7.18
C ILE A 89 3.33 -20.14 -7.98
N PHE A 90 2.19 -19.73 -8.55
CA PHE A 90 1.36 -20.63 -9.35
C PHE A 90 2.02 -21.08 -10.66
N GLU A 91 2.85 -20.25 -11.29
CA GLU A 91 3.68 -20.65 -12.42
C GLU A 91 4.74 -21.70 -11.98
N GLY A 92 5.44 -21.45 -10.87
CA GLY A 92 6.44 -22.36 -10.32
C GLY A 92 5.87 -23.73 -9.93
N LEU A 93 4.62 -23.77 -9.46
CA LEU A 93 3.88 -24.99 -9.16
C LEU A 93 3.30 -25.68 -10.42
N GLY A 94 3.43 -25.07 -11.60
CA GLY A 94 2.90 -25.60 -12.86
C GLY A 94 1.37 -25.53 -12.98
N ILE A 95 0.69 -24.78 -12.11
CA ILE A 95 -0.77 -24.59 -12.11
C ILE A 95 -1.17 -23.71 -13.30
N LEU A 96 -0.40 -22.65 -13.56
CA LEU A 96 -0.63 -21.77 -14.70
C LEU A 96 0.04 -22.35 -15.95
N LYS A 97 -0.72 -22.44 -17.04
CA LYS A 97 -0.15 -22.76 -18.36
C LYS A 97 0.78 -21.62 -18.78
N LYS A 98 2.05 -21.93 -19.09
CA LYS A 98 3.00 -20.98 -19.70
C LYS A 98 2.36 -20.36 -20.94
N ARG A 99 2.07 -19.07 -20.90
CA ARG A 99 1.63 -18.29 -22.07
C ARG A 99 2.71 -17.25 -22.37
N ASN A 100 3.25 -17.25 -23.59
CA ASN A 100 4.33 -16.35 -24.02
C ASN A 100 4.04 -14.85 -23.75
N LYS A 101 2.76 -14.45 -23.70
CA LYS A 101 2.32 -13.08 -23.44
C LYS A 101 2.54 -12.57 -22.00
N VAL A 102 2.60 -13.45 -20.99
CA VAL A 102 2.86 -13.05 -19.60
C VAL A 102 4.32 -12.61 -19.43
N LYS A 103 5.25 -13.28 -20.14
CA LYS A 103 6.66 -12.88 -20.19
C LYS A 103 6.85 -11.49 -20.81
N GLU A 104 6.11 -11.17 -21.88
CA GLU A 104 6.16 -9.82 -22.49
C GLU A 104 5.66 -8.72 -21.54
N LEU A 105 4.61 -8.99 -20.77
CA LEU A 105 4.10 -8.05 -19.76
C LEU A 105 5.10 -7.82 -18.62
N LEU A 106 5.73 -8.88 -18.10
CA LEU A 106 6.70 -8.79 -17.00
C LEU A 106 7.99 -8.06 -17.41
N MET A 107 8.44 -8.19 -18.66
CA MET A 107 9.61 -7.48 -19.21
C MET A 107 9.39 -5.95 -19.34
N HIS A 108 8.16 -5.45 -19.20
CA HIS A 108 7.86 -4.01 -19.24
C HIS A 108 7.66 -3.38 -17.85
N THR A 109 7.68 -4.20 -16.79
CA THR A 109 7.60 -3.77 -15.39
C THR A 109 8.95 -3.74 -14.68
N GLU A 110 10.02 -4.29 -15.25
CA GLU A 110 11.38 -4.08 -14.76
C GLU A 110 11.88 -2.69 -15.20
N LYS A 111 12.19 -1.85 -14.22
CA LYS A 111 12.90 -0.58 -14.38
C LYS A 111 13.99 -0.49 -13.33
#